data_AF-A0A8T3NWB9-F1
#
_entry.id   AF-A0A8T3NWB9-F1
#
_cell.length_a   1.000
_cell.length_b   1.000
_cell.length_c   1.000
_cell.angle_alpha   90.00
_cell.angle_beta   90.00
_cell.angle_gamma   90.00
#
_symmetry.space_group_name_H-M   'P 1'
#
loop_
_entity.id
_entity.type
_entity.pdbx_description
1 polymer ?
#
loop_
_entity_poly.entity_id
_entity_poly.type
_entity_poly.pdbx_seq_one_letter_code
_entity_poly.pdbx_strand_id
1 'polypeptide(L)'
;MRASIAFVLLLLAAQAAGKEVARKYIKLVGANDAACVSLGGQMRQVVNTHDGRAIEVSLERRMGETVQPGRVVDIARPDGKPIDLGCTRIVGGYAQEWVVIDAEFTRAMRR
;
A
#
# COMPACT_ATOMS: atom_id res chain seq x y z
N MET A 1 24.87 -32.42 -2.52
CA MET A 1 23.46 -31.94 -2.46
C MET A 1 23.11 -31.10 -1.21
N ARG A 2 24.00 -30.88 -0.24
CA ARG A 2 23.71 -30.05 0.96
C ARG A 2 23.92 -28.53 0.77
N ALA A 3 24.76 -28.11 -0.19
CA ALA A 3 25.05 -26.69 -0.45
C ALA A 3 23.86 -25.94 -1.09
N SER A 4 22.97 -26.64 -1.80
CA SER A 4 21.87 -26.03 -2.56
C SER A 4 20.73 -25.50 -1.68
N ILE A 5 20.50 -26.09 -0.50
CA ILE A 5 19.41 -25.69 0.38
C ILE A 5 19.76 -24.38 1.12
N ALA A 6 21.01 -24.24 1.56
CA ALA A 6 21.47 -23.03 2.25
C ALA A 6 21.37 -21.78 1.36
N PHE A 7 21.69 -21.91 0.07
CA PHE A 7 21.64 -20.80 -0.88
C PHE A 7 20.21 -20.33 -1.16
N VAL A 8 19.25 -21.27 -1.28
CA VAL A 8 17.83 -20.93 -1.50
C VAL A 8 17.25 -20.19 -0.30
N LEU A 9 17.60 -20.59 0.93
CA LEU A 9 17.13 -19.93 2.16
C LEU A 9 17.64 -18.47 2.27
N LEU A 10 18.90 -18.21 1.89
CA LEU A 10 19.48 -16.87 1.88
C LEU A 10 18.77 -15.91 0.91
N LEU A 11 18.38 -16.40 -0.28
CA LEU A 11 17.68 -15.61 -1.28
C LEU A 11 16.26 -15.22 -0.82
N LEU A 12 15.55 -16.15 -0.16
CA LEU A 12 14.21 -15.90 0.38
C LEU A 12 14.24 -14.83 1.49
N ALA A 13 15.23 -14.90 2.37
CA ALA A 13 15.40 -13.90 3.44
C ALA A 13 15.67 -12.49 2.89
N ALA A 14 16.50 -12.37 1.84
CA ALA A 14 16.79 -11.09 1.21
C ALA A 14 15.55 -10.44 0.55
N GLN A 15 14.71 -11.24 -0.10
CA GLN A 15 13.44 -10.77 -0.69
C GLN A 15 12.45 -10.31 0.39
N ALA A 16 12.30 -11.08 1.46
CA ALA A 16 11.44 -10.71 2.59
C ALA A 16 11.91 -9.42 3.26
N ALA A 17 13.22 -9.26 3.47
CA ALA A 17 13.80 -8.03 3.99
C ALA A 17 13.55 -6.83 3.06
N GLY A 18 13.67 -7.02 1.75
CA GLY A 18 13.38 -5.98 0.75
C GLY A 18 11.93 -5.46 0.83
N LYS A 19 10.96 -6.37 0.97
CA LYS A 19 9.54 -6.04 1.16
C LYS A 19 9.31 -5.27 2.47
N GLU A 20 9.89 -5.75 3.56
CA GLU A 20 9.76 -5.10 4.87
C GLU A 20 10.36 -3.69 4.87
N VAL A 21 11.50 -3.50 4.19
CA VAL A 21 12.12 -2.19 4.02
C VAL A 21 11.27 -1.26 3.17
N ALA A 22 10.72 -1.73 2.05
CA ALA A 22 9.84 -0.91 1.20
C ALA A 22 8.59 -0.43 1.96
N ARG A 23 7.96 -1.31 2.74
CA ARG A 23 6.77 -1.00 3.54
C ARG A 23 6.99 0.17 4.50
N LYS A 24 8.20 0.36 5.04
CA LYS A 24 8.52 1.46 5.99
C LYS A 24 8.37 2.85 5.37
N TYR A 25 8.40 2.95 4.04
CA TYR A 25 8.25 4.20 3.30
C TYR A 25 6.83 4.43 2.78
N ILE A 26 5.91 3.50 3.01
CA ILE A 26 4.51 3.66 2.62
C ILE A 26 3.71 4.14 3.82
N LYS A 27 3.00 5.27 3.65
CA LYS A 27 2.11 5.82 4.67
C LYS A 27 0.69 5.91 4.14
N LEU A 28 -0.26 5.54 4.99
CA LEU A 28 -1.68 5.81 4.77
C LEU A 28 -2.07 7.08 5.52
N VAL A 29 -2.53 8.09 4.80
CA VAL A 29 -2.89 9.40 5.35
C VAL A 29 -4.33 9.76 5.03
N GLY A 30 -4.92 10.66 5.82
CA GLY A 30 -6.25 11.21 5.58
C GLY A 30 -6.15 12.62 5.04
N ALA A 31 -6.97 12.95 4.05
CA ALA A 31 -7.14 14.31 3.53
C ALA A 31 -8.60 14.74 3.59
N ASN A 32 -8.82 16.02 3.89
CA ASN A 32 -10.17 16.61 3.88
C ASN A 32 -10.57 16.89 2.43
N ASP A 33 -11.28 15.94 1.84
CA ASP A 33 -11.94 16.09 0.55
C ASP A 33 -13.43 16.40 0.78
N ALA A 34 -13.99 17.36 0.02
CA ALA A 34 -15.36 17.84 0.24
C ALA A 34 -16.41 16.72 0.07
N ALA A 35 -16.23 15.82 -0.90
CA ALA A 35 -17.15 14.71 -1.11
C ALA A 35 -17.07 13.71 0.05
N CYS A 36 -15.87 13.36 0.50
CA CYS A 36 -15.71 12.47 1.65
C CYS A 36 -16.20 13.08 2.97
N VAL A 37 -15.99 14.39 3.18
CA VAL A 37 -16.47 15.11 4.36
C VAL A 37 -18.00 15.13 4.42
N SER A 38 -18.68 15.27 3.27
CA SER A 38 -20.15 15.19 3.21
C SER A 38 -20.70 13.82 3.64
N LEU A 39 -19.90 12.77 3.53
CA LEU A 39 -20.20 11.41 4.03
C LEU A 39 -19.76 11.21 5.49
N GLY A 40 -19.28 12.26 6.15
CA GLY A 40 -18.73 12.22 7.50
C GLY A 40 -17.40 11.48 7.60
N GLY A 41 -16.62 11.42 6.52
CA GLY A 41 -15.31 10.77 6.45
C GLY A 41 -14.22 11.68 5.87
N GLN A 42 -13.11 11.07 5.47
CA GLN A 42 -11.96 11.72 4.83
C GLN A 42 -11.54 10.90 3.61
N MET A 43 -10.87 11.53 2.65
CA MET A 43 -10.19 10.79 1.59
C MET A 43 -9.02 10.02 2.22
N ARG A 44 -8.98 8.70 2.03
CA ARG A 44 -7.80 7.91 2.38
C ARG A 44 -6.82 7.97 1.21
N GLN A 45 -5.57 8.23 1.50
CA GLN A 45 -4.51 8.28 0.50
C GLN A 45 -3.33 7.39 0.90
N VAL A 46 -2.59 6.91 -0.09
CA VAL A 46 -1.28 6.28 0.12
C VAL A 46 -0.18 7.18 -0.41
N VAL A 47 0.89 7.34 0.38
CA VAL A 47 2.03 8.21 0.06
C VAL A 47 3.31 7.39 0.18
N ASN A 48 4.20 7.54 -0.79
CA ASN A 48 5.57 7.05 -0.72
C ASN A 48 6.48 8.17 -0.20
N THR A 49 7.17 7.90 0.90
CA THR A 49 8.11 8.82 1.55
C THR A 49 9.57 8.47 1.28
N HIS A 50 9.86 7.61 0.30
CA HIS A 50 11.22 7.29 -0.12
C HIS A 50 11.70 8.28 -1.18
N ASP A 51 12.85 8.91 -0.97
CA ASP A 51 13.31 10.07 -1.76
C ASP A 51 13.66 9.78 -3.23
N GLY A 52 13.99 8.53 -3.58
CA GLY A 52 14.45 8.20 -4.94
C GLY A 52 13.86 6.95 -5.61
N ARG A 53 12.98 6.18 -4.96
CA ARG A 53 12.50 4.89 -5.49
C ARG A 53 10.99 4.81 -5.46
N ALA A 54 10.41 4.42 -6.59
CA ALA A 54 9.00 4.09 -6.66
C ALA A 54 8.75 2.71 -6.01
N ILE A 55 7.61 2.59 -5.34
CA ILE A 55 7.19 1.39 -4.62
C ILE A 55 5.87 0.93 -5.22
N GLU A 56 5.82 -0.32 -5.67
CA GLU A 56 4.57 -1.00 -5.97
C GLU A 56 3.93 -1.40 -4.65
N VAL A 57 2.72 -0.92 -4.39
CA VAL A 57 1.97 -1.15 -3.17
C VAL A 57 0.73 -1.98 -3.48
N SER A 58 0.55 -3.06 -2.74
CA SER A 58 -0.68 -3.85 -2.75
C SER A 58 -1.51 -3.53 -1.51
N LEU A 59 -2.78 -3.22 -1.71
CA LEU A 59 -3.72 -2.92 -0.66
C LEU A 59 -4.98 -3.78 -0.73
N GLU A 60 -5.52 -4.08 0.44
CA GLU A 60 -6.85 -4.65 0.63
C GLU A 60 -7.77 -3.61 1.24
N ARG A 61 -9.02 -3.62 0.79
CA ARG A 61 -10.09 -2.82 1.36
C ARG A 61 -10.84 -3.64 2.40
N ARG A 62 -11.14 -3.03 3.54
CA ARG A 62 -11.97 -3.63 4.61
C ARG A 62 -13.19 -2.76 4.87
N MET A 63 -14.31 -3.41 5.18
CA MET A 63 -15.51 -2.79 5.71
C MET A 63 -15.82 -3.45 7.05
N GLY A 64 -15.55 -2.74 8.15
CA GLY A 64 -15.44 -3.37 9.47
C GLY A 64 -14.39 -4.49 9.45
N GLU A 65 -14.76 -5.68 9.91
CA GLU A 65 -13.87 -6.86 9.96
C GLU A 65 -13.83 -7.63 8.63
N THR A 66 -14.66 -7.27 7.64
CA THR A 66 -14.76 -8.02 6.38
C THR A 66 -13.81 -7.45 5.32
N VAL A 67 -12.88 -8.28 4.86
CA VAL A 67 -12.07 -8.01 3.67
C VAL A 67 -12.95 -8.05 2.43
N GLN A 68 -12.93 -6.98 1.65
CA GLN A 68 -13.70 -6.85 0.42
C GLN A 68 -12.95 -7.52 -0.74
N PRO A 69 -13.68 -8.06 -1.74
CA PRO A 69 -13.05 -8.66 -2.91
C PRO A 69 -12.28 -7.63 -3.73
N GLY A 70 -11.13 -8.06 -4.24
CA GLY A 70 -10.23 -7.25 -5.06
C GLY A 70 -9.02 -6.73 -4.29
N ARG A 71 -7.87 -6.69 -4.98
CA ARG A 71 -6.64 -6.08 -4.51
C ARG A 71 -6.38 -4.84 -5.35
N VAL A 72 -6.07 -3.73 -4.70
CA VAL A 72 -5.57 -2.55 -5.41
C VAL A 72 -4.06 -2.66 -5.46
N VAL A 73 -3.52 -2.60 -6.68
CA VAL A 73 -2.07 -2.54 -6.92
C VAL A 73 -1.79 -1.23 -7.61
N ASP A 74 -0.91 -0.42 -7.03
CA ASP A 74 -0.54 0.87 -7.59
C ASP A 74 0.95 1.17 -7.38
N ILE A 75 1.50 2.11 -8.13
CA ILE A 75 2.89 2.54 -8.07
C ILE A 75 2.97 3.90 -7.40
N ALA A 76 3.36 3.90 -6.13
CA ALA A 76 3.61 5.11 -5.37
C ALA A 76 4.98 5.70 -5.76
N ARG A 77 4.96 6.82 -6.47
CA ARG A 77 6.15 7.52 -6.98
C ARG A 77 6.93 8.20 -5.85
N PRO A 78 8.25 8.40 -6.00
CA PRO A 78 9.09 9.04 -4.98
C PRO A 78 8.92 10.56 -4.90
N ASP A 79 8.04 11.15 -5.70
CA ASP A 79 7.77 12.60 -5.70
C ASP A 79 6.83 13.04 -4.56
N GLY A 80 6.48 12.11 -3.65
CA GLY A 80 5.62 12.36 -2.50
C GLY A 80 4.16 12.60 -2.86
N LYS A 81 3.75 12.43 -4.12
CA LYS A 81 2.37 12.64 -4.54
C LYS A 81 1.47 11.53 -3.96
N PRO A 82 0.41 11.89 -3.22
CA PRO A 82 -0.55 10.92 -2.72
C PRO A 82 -1.35 10.27 -3.85
N ILE A 83 -1.69 9.00 -3.66
CA ILE A 83 -2.66 8.27 -4.48
C ILE A 83 -3.95 8.14 -3.67
N ASP A 84 -5.06 8.56 -4.26
CA ASP A 84 -6.38 8.48 -3.64
C ASP A 84 -6.93 7.05 -3.65
N LEU A 85 -7.37 6.58 -2.48
CA LEU A 85 -7.94 5.25 -2.29
C LEU A 85 -9.46 5.30 -2.04
N GLY A 86 -10.03 6.50 -1.96
CA GLY A 86 -11.45 6.73 -1.67
C GLY A 86 -11.75 7.04 -0.21
N CYS A 87 -13.01 7.35 0.07
CA CYS A 87 -13.44 7.85 1.37
C CYS A 87 -13.38 6.79 2.48
N THR A 88 -13.08 7.22 3.71
CA THR A 88 -13.12 6.37 4.92
C THR A 88 -14.53 6.05 5.39
N ARG A 89 -15.55 6.73 4.84
CA ARG A 89 -16.97 6.39 4.98
C ARG A 89 -17.64 6.40 3.62
N ILE A 90 -18.61 5.53 3.46
CA ILE A 90 -19.42 5.41 2.24
C ILE A 90 -20.90 5.66 2.55
N VAL A 91 -21.70 5.79 1.50
CA VAL A 91 -23.16 5.88 1.59
C VAL A 91 -23.69 4.67 2.37
N GLY A 92 -24.56 4.92 3.36
CA GLY A 92 -25.01 3.90 4.33
C GLY A 92 -24.23 3.88 5.65
N GLY A 93 -23.19 4.72 5.79
CA GLY A 93 -22.50 4.97 7.07
C GLY A 93 -21.42 3.96 7.44
N TYR A 94 -21.16 2.97 6.60
CA TYR A 94 -20.12 1.96 6.84
C TYR A 94 -18.73 2.58 6.79
N ALA A 95 -17.90 2.22 7.78
CA ALA A 95 -16.49 2.57 7.81
C ALA A 95 -15.72 1.71 6.80
N GLN A 96 -14.83 2.35 6.04
CA GLN A 96 -13.95 1.75 5.07
C GLN A 96 -12.50 1.98 5.49
N GLU A 97 -11.73 0.91 5.51
CA GLU A 97 -10.31 0.93 5.81
C GLU A 97 -9.50 0.34 4.65
N TRP A 98 -8.25 0.79 4.54
CA TRP A 98 -7.29 0.28 3.59
C TRP A 98 -6.09 -0.26 4.36
N VAL A 99 -5.65 -1.45 3.99
CA VAL A 99 -4.51 -2.12 4.65
C VAL A 99 -3.48 -2.43 3.59
N VAL A 100 -2.25 -1.94 3.82
CA VAL A 100 -1.10 -2.36 3.01
C VAL A 100 -0.80 -3.80 3.34
N ILE A 101 -0.81 -4.66 2.34
CA ILE A 101 -0.54 -6.10 2.48
C ILE A 101 0.80 -6.50 1.86
N ASP A 102 1.26 -5.77 0.85
CA ASP A 102 2.59 -5.93 0.27
C ASP A 102 3.13 -4.58 -0.20
N ALA A 103 4.45 -4.45 -0.19
CA ALA A 103 5.14 -3.28 -0.72
C ALA A 103 6.49 -3.74 -1.25
N GLU A 104 6.79 -3.39 -2.50
CA GLU A 104 8.06 -3.73 -3.13
C GLU A 104 8.63 -2.54 -3.86
N PHE A 105 9.93 -2.32 -3.73
CA PHE A 105 10.59 -1.35 -4.59
C PHE A 105 10.52 -1.84 -6.04
N THR A 106 10.00 -0.99 -6.91
CA THR A 106 9.95 -1.30 -8.34
C THR A 106 11.36 -1.47 -8.90
N ARG A 107 11.53 -2.45 -9.80
CA ARG A 107 12.79 -2.65 -10.54
C ARG A 107 12.88 -1.78 -11.80
N ALA A 108 11.76 -1.20 -12.25
CA ALA A 108 11.68 -0.24 -13.34
C ALA A 108 10.40 0.59 -13.17
N MET A 109 10.44 1.89 -13.46
CA MET A 109 9.20 2.65 -13.70
C MET A 109 8.55 2.03 -14.94
N ARG A 110 7.46 1.25 -14.76
CA ARG A 110 6.60 0.93 -15.90
C ARG A 110 6.03 2.26 -16.40
N ARG A 111 6.40 2.62 -17.64
CA ARG A 111 5.91 3.80 -18.36
C ARG A 111 4.46 3.59 -18.78
#